data_AF-A0A7S2V1C6-F1
#
_entry.id   AF-A0A7S2V1C6-F1
#
_cell.length_a   1.000
_cell.length_b   1.000
_cell.length_c   1.000
_cell.angle_alpha   90.00
_cell.angle_beta   90.00
_cell.angle_gamma   90.00
#
_symmetry.space_group_name_H-M   'P 1'
#
loop_
_entity.id
_entity.type
_entity.pdbx_description
1 polymer ?
#
loop_
_entity_poly.entity_id
_entity_poly.type
_entity_poly.pdbx_seq_one_letter_code
_entity_poly.pdbx_strand_id
1 'polypeptide(L)'
;VMVGPVAVGINTFVLQADPPNTGLIPENDLLGVTVVLVTCSYRDAEFLRVGYYVNNEYRFEPAEIQAWQEQQRHKLQQEQQSQPRAEPGGSSTSGSGTEDQSMDMSSGVGAATKGQGGGEQAQGGGN
;
A
#
# COMPACT_ATOMS: atom_id res chain seq x y z
N VAL A 1 27.66 -23.22 -24.78
CA VAL A 1 28.45 -24.24 -24.05
C VAL A 1 28.51 -25.48 -24.92
N MET A 2 29.71 -25.98 -25.22
CA MET A 2 29.89 -27.24 -25.96
C MET A 2 30.28 -28.33 -24.97
N VAL A 3 29.63 -29.48 -25.06
CA VAL A 3 29.91 -30.63 -24.20
C VAL A 3 30.31 -31.81 -25.08
N GLY A 4 31.48 -32.41 -24.84
CA GLY A 4 31.87 -33.63 -25.55
C GLY A 4 33.24 -34.20 -25.15
N PRO A 5 33.44 -35.53 -25.31
CA PRO A 5 32.46 -36.57 -25.66
C PRO A 5 31.54 -36.92 -24.47
N VAL A 6 30.24 -37.09 -24.75
CA VAL A 6 29.23 -37.39 -23.72
C VAL A 6 29.18 -38.90 -23.49
N ALA A 7 29.52 -39.36 -22.28
CA ALA A 7 29.43 -40.76 -21.90
C ALA A 7 27.97 -41.21 -21.75
N VAL A 8 27.70 -42.49 -22.03
CA VAL A 8 26.38 -43.09 -21.82
C VAL A 8 26.08 -43.11 -20.32
N GLY A 9 24.94 -42.54 -19.93
CA GLY A 9 24.52 -42.44 -18.53
C GLY A 9 23.90 -41.09 -18.21
N ILE A 10 23.80 -40.80 -16.91
CA ILE A 10 23.31 -39.52 -16.40
C ILE A 10 24.50 -38.56 -16.30
N ASN A 11 24.38 -37.42 -16.96
CA ASN A 11 25.37 -36.35 -16.89
C ASN A 11 24.71 -35.07 -16.34
N THR A 12 25.39 -34.38 -15.43
CA THR A 12 24.93 -33.14 -14.81
C THR A 12 25.90 -32.02 -15.12
N PHE A 13 25.37 -30.85 -15.49
CA PHE A 13 26.16 -29.67 -15.84
C PHE A 13 25.61 -28.43 -15.15
N VAL A 14 26.49 -27.48 -14.83
CA VAL A 14 26.11 -26.14 -14.38
C VAL A 14 26.27 -25.18 -15.56
N LEU A 15 25.22 -24.42 -15.85
CA LEU A 15 25.22 -23.37 -16.87
C LEU A 15 25.26 -22.03 -16.15
N GLN A 16 26.31 -21.24 -16.43
CA GLN A 16 26.45 -19.88 -15.91
C GLN A 16 26.65 -18.94 -17.10
N ALA A 17 25.95 -17.81 -17.07
CA ALA A 17 26.04 -16.76 -18.08
C ALA A 17 25.95 -15.40 -17.38
N ASP A 18 26.58 -14.41 -17.99
CA ASP A 18 26.48 -13.01 -17.57
C ASP A 18 25.07 -12.47 -17.83
N PRO A 19 24.62 -11.46 -17.08
CA PRO A 19 23.32 -10.83 -17.31
C PRO A 19 23.24 -10.18 -18.71
N PRO A 20 22.02 -10.05 -19.27
CA PRO A 20 21.84 -9.36 -20.54
C PRO A 20 22.19 -7.88 -20.41
N ASN A 21 22.66 -7.28 -21.51
CA ASN A 21 22.87 -5.84 -21.58
C ASN A 21 21.53 -5.10 -21.62
N THR A 22 21.20 -4.37 -20.57
CA THR A 22 19.95 -3.62 -20.44
C THR A 22 19.78 -2.51 -21.48
N GLY A 23 20.88 -1.95 -22.01
CA GLY A 23 20.82 -0.92 -23.04
C GLY A 23 20.38 -1.41 -24.43
N LEU A 24 20.29 -2.73 -24.63
CA LEU A 24 19.77 -3.34 -25.87
C LEU A 24 18.30 -3.74 -25.74
N ILE A 25 17.74 -3.68 -24.53
CA ILE A 25 16.34 -4.03 -24.26
C ILE A 25 15.51 -2.76 -24.39
N PRO A 26 14.40 -2.76 -25.15
CA PRO A 26 13.49 -1.63 -25.20
C PRO A 26 13.01 -1.23 -23.80
N GLU A 27 12.88 0.06 -23.51
CA GLU A 27 12.48 0.54 -22.17
C GLU A 27 11.15 -0.04 -21.68
N ASN A 28 10.21 -0.27 -22.61
CA ASN A 28 8.91 -0.86 -22.31
C ASN A 28 8.98 -2.35 -21.94
N ASP A 29 10.04 -3.05 -22.33
CA ASP A 29 10.25 -4.49 -22.08
C ASP A 29 11.23 -4.73 -20.91
N LEU A 30 11.75 -3.66 -20.31
CA LEU A 30 12.74 -3.74 -19.23
C LEU A 30 12.12 -4.29 -17.94
N LEU A 31 10.83 -4.00 -17.73
CA LEU A 31 10.03 -4.42 -16.58
C LEU A 31 8.88 -5.31 -17.04
N GLY A 32 8.42 -6.16 -16.13
CA GLY A 32 7.37 -7.14 -16.38
C GLY A 32 7.93 -8.53 -16.69
N VAL A 33 7.06 -9.37 -17.27
CA VAL A 33 7.35 -10.79 -17.48
C VAL A 33 8.13 -10.99 -18.78
N THR A 34 9.27 -11.66 -18.66
CA THR A 34 10.12 -12.10 -19.77
C THR A 34 10.45 -13.59 -19.62
N VAL A 35 11.14 -14.17 -20.59
CA VAL A 35 11.49 -15.59 -20.61
C VAL A 35 12.99 -15.79 -20.88
N VAL A 36 13.66 -16.56 -20.02
CA VAL A 36 14.99 -17.09 -20.29
C VAL A 36 14.85 -18.45 -20.95
N LEU A 37 15.44 -18.63 -22.14
CA LEU A 37 15.38 -19.86 -22.92
C LEU A 37 16.69 -20.64 -22.82
N VAL A 38 16.60 -21.90 -22.42
CA VAL A 38 17.68 -22.88 -22.54
C VAL A 38 17.33 -23.82 -23.68
N THR A 39 18.07 -23.69 -24.78
CA THR A 39 17.95 -24.56 -25.96
C THR A 39 19.13 -25.52 -26.03
N CYS A 40 18.85 -26.81 -26.20
CA CYS A 40 19.88 -27.81 -26.45
C CYS A 40 19.81 -28.28 -27.91
N SER A 41 20.95 -28.28 -28.58
CA SER A 41 21.10 -28.76 -29.94
C SER A 41 22.17 -29.86 -30.03
N TYR A 42 21.95 -30.79 -30.97
CA TYR A 42 22.92 -31.81 -31.35
C TYR A 42 23.00 -31.86 -32.87
N ARG A 43 24.21 -31.69 -33.42
CA ARG A 43 24.45 -31.61 -34.88
C ARG A 43 23.54 -30.57 -35.54
N ASP A 44 23.52 -29.36 -34.99
CA ASP A 44 22.74 -28.21 -35.46
C ASP A 44 21.20 -28.39 -35.46
N ALA A 45 20.71 -29.51 -34.92
CA ALA A 45 19.29 -29.74 -34.69
C ALA A 45 18.93 -29.53 -33.22
N GLU A 46 17.98 -28.63 -32.94
CA GLU A 46 17.42 -28.43 -31.61
C GLU A 46 16.54 -29.63 -31.22
N PHE A 47 16.73 -30.16 -30.01
CA PHE A 47 15.95 -31.29 -29.50
C PHE A 47 15.27 -31.01 -28.16
N LEU A 48 15.65 -29.93 -27.46
CA LEU A 48 15.08 -29.54 -26.18
C LEU A 48 15.05 -28.01 -26.07
N ARG A 49 13.95 -27.50 -25.53
CA ARG A 49 13.79 -26.09 -25.14
C ARG A 49 13.09 -26.00 -23.81
N VAL A 50 13.70 -25.32 -22.86
CA VAL A 50 13.13 -25.03 -21.53
C VAL A 50 13.06 -23.52 -21.37
N GLY A 51 11.87 -23.00 -21.05
CA GLY A 51 11.65 -21.59 -20.79
C GLY A 51 11.41 -21.34 -19.30
N TYR A 52 12.13 -20.37 -18.73
CA TYR A 52 11.91 -19.88 -17.38
C TYR A 52 11.27 -18.51 -17.45
N TYR A 53 10.05 -18.38 -16.92
CA TYR A 53 9.42 -17.08 -16.74
C TYR A 53 10.17 -16.31 -15.65
N VAL A 54 10.56 -15.09 -15.98
CA VAL A 54 11.23 -14.15 -15.08
C VAL A 54 10.41 -12.89 -15.05
N ASN A 55 10.05 -12.42 -13.86
CA ASN A 55 9.32 -11.17 -13.70
C ASN A 55 10.27 -10.10 -13.14
N ASN A 56 10.50 -9.06 -13.93
CA ASN A 56 11.37 -7.95 -13.59
C ASN A 56 10.53 -6.81 -12.97
N GLU A 57 10.77 -6.51 -11.71
CA GLU A 57 10.06 -5.44 -11.00
C GLU A 57 11.06 -4.53 -10.31
N TYR A 58 10.69 -3.25 -10.17
CA TYR A 58 11.41 -2.38 -9.25
C TYR A 58 11.30 -2.93 -7.84
N ARG A 59 12.46 -3.20 -7.23
CA ARG A 59 12.52 -3.50 -5.80
C ARG A 59 12.75 -2.21 -5.05
N PHE A 60 11.82 -1.91 -4.15
CA PHE A 60 11.98 -0.89 -3.13
C PHE A 60 12.20 -1.61 -1.81
N GLU A 61 13.23 -1.21 -1.06
CA GLU A 61 13.44 -1.79 0.27
C GLU A 61 12.32 -1.29 1.20
N PRO A 62 11.70 -2.15 2.03
CA PRO A 62 10.62 -1.72 2.93
C PRO A 62 11.00 -0.54 3.83
N ALA A 63 12.27 -0.48 4.23
CA ALA A 63 12.81 0.62 5.02
C ALA A 63 12.80 1.96 4.26
N GLU A 64 13.08 1.96 2.95
CA GLU A 64 13.05 3.17 2.13
C GLU A 64 11.62 3.72 2.00
N ILE A 65 10.65 2.82 1.82
CA ILE A 65 9.22 3.18 1.78
C ILE A 65 8.80 3.81 3.11
N GLN A 66 9.20 3.22 4.24
CA GLN A 66 8.86 3.73 5.58
C GLN A 66 9.50 5.09 5.85
N ALA A 67 10.80 5.25 5.55
CA ALA A 67 11.50 6.52 5.73
C ALA A 67 10.84 7.65 4.93
N TRP A 68 10.41 7.37 3.70
CA TRP A 68 9.65 8.34 2.90
C TRP A 68 8.32 8.69 3.55
N GLN A 69 7.56 7.70 4.02
CA GLN A 69 6.27 7.92 4.68
C GLN A 69 6.40 8.76 5.95
N GLU A 70 7.41 8.51 6.79
CA GLU A 70 7.66 9.28 8.01
C GLU A 70 8.03 10.73 7.70
N GLN A 71 8.90 10.96 6.71
CA GLN A 71 9.24 12.31 6.27
C GLN A 71 8.02 13.08 5.79
N GLN A 72 7.12 12.45 5.02
CA GLN A 72 5.87 13.09 4.60
C GLN A 72 4.98 13.41 5.80
N ARG A 73 4.82 12.47 6.75
CA ARG A 73 4.03 12.69 7.96
C ARG A 73 4.52 13.89 8.78
N HIS A 74 5.83 14.06 8.93
CA HIS A 74 6.40 15.20 9.66
C HIS A 74 6.15 16.53 8.94
N LYS A 75 6.26 16.56 7.61
CA LYS A 75 5.93 17.76 6.82
C LYS A 75 4.47 18.16 7.01
N LEU A 76 3.53 17.22 6.94
CA LEU A 76 2.10 17.51 7.15
C LEU A 76 1.77 17.97 8.57
N GLN A 77 2.46 17.47 9.60
CA GLN A 77 2.24 17.92 10.99
C GLN A 77 2.71 19.36 11.21
N GLN A 78 3.89 19.71 10.68
CA GLN A 78 4.39 21.08 10.76
C GLN A 78 3.49 22.04 9.99
N GLU A 79 3.03 21.66 8.80
CA GLU A 79 2.13 22.48 8.00
C GLU A 79 0.79 22.75 8.72
N GLN A 80 0.17 21.73 9.30
CA GLN A 80 -1.06 21.89 10.10
C GLN A 80 -0.87 22.80 11.32
N GLN A 81 0.29 22.76 11.97
CA GLN A 81 0.61 23.64 13.09
C GLN A 81 0.89 25.07 12.66
N SER A 82 1.37 25.26 11.42
CA SER A 82 1.59 26.58 10.84
C SER A 82 0.33 27.20 10.23
N GLN A 83 -0.76 26.45 10.06
CA GLN A 83 -2.05 27.03 9.63
C GLN A 83 -2.64 27.87 10.77
N PRO A 84 -3.08 29.11 10.50
CA PRO A 84 -3.69 29.96 11.51
C PRO A 84 -4.99 29.29 12.00
N ARG A 85 -5.04 28.96 13.28
CA ARG A 85 -6.28 28.57 13.97
C ARG A 85 -7.25 29.75 13.85
N ALA A 86 -8.41 29.54 13.22
CA ALA A 86 -9.49 30.52 13.32
C ALA A 86 -9.95 30.59 14.79
N GLU A 87 -9.53 31.64 15.49
CA GLU A 87 -10.05 31.97 16.83
C GLU A 87 -11.53 32.34 16.67
N PRO A 88 -12.47 31.71 17.41
CA PRO A 88 -13.84 32.19 17.42
C PRO A 88 -13.83 33.61 17.99
N GLY A 89 -14.19 34.59 17.16
CA GLY A 89 -14.20 35.99 17.56
C GLY A 89 -15.08 36.18 18.80
N GLY A 90 -14.47 36.55 19.93
CA GLY A 90 -15.18 36.95 21.13
C GLY A 90 -15.93 38.25 20.86
N SER A 91 -17.25 38.18 20.70
CA SER A 91 -18.09 39.38 20.68
C SER A 91 -18.18 39.94 22.11
N SER A 92 -17.33 40.93 22.43
CA SER A 92 -17.56 41.79 23.58
C SER A 92 -18.57 42.88 23.19
N THR A 93 -19.84 42.67 23.50
CA THR A 93 -20.83 43.76 23.49
C THR A 93 -20.83 44.40 24.87
N SER A 94 -20.07 45.48 25.04
CA SER A 94 -20.23 46.38 26.18
C SER A 94 -21.48 47.23 25.95
N GLY A 95 -22.59 46.85 26.59
CA GLY A 95 -23.83 47.64 26.66
C GLY A 95 -24.29 47.72 28.11
N SER A 96 -24.15 48.90 28.69
CA SER A 96 -24.56 49.26 30.05
C SER A 96 -26.09 49.41 30.21
N GLY A 97 -26.64 48.91 31.32
CA GLY A 97 -27.97 49.22 31.89
C GLY A 97 -29.11 48.36 31.33
N THR A 98 -30.08 47.83 32.09
CA THR A 98 -30.49 47.93 33.49
C THR A 98 -31.42 46.73 33.79
N GLU A 99 -31.31 46.21 35.01
CA GLU A 99 -32.26 45.43 35.84
C GLU A 99 -33.58 44.93 35.21
N ASP A 100 -33.80 43.60 35.24
CA ASP A 100 -35.06 43.06 35.73
C ASP A 100 -34.83 41.71 36.45
N GLN A 101 -35.35 41.62 37.67
CA GLN A 101 -35.22 40.47 38.57
C GLN A 101 -36.46 39.60 38.43
N SER A 102 -36.30 38.33 38.08
CA SER A 102 -37.27 37.31 38.47
C SER A 102 -36.54 36.05 38.92
N MET A 103 -36.54 35.85 40.24
CA MET A 103 -36.15 34.60 40.89
C MET A 103 -37.29 33.58 40.72
N ASP A 104 -36.95 32.37 40.29
CA ASP A 104 -37.74 31.16 40.56
C ASP A 104 -36.76 30.10 41.08
N MET A 105 -37.14 29.49 42.20
CA MET A 105 -36.40 28.44 42.90
C MET A 105 -37.18 27.12 42.80
N SER A 106 -36.49 26.01 42.47
CA SER A 106 -36.62 24.70 43.14
C SER A 106 -35.79 23.65 42.38
N SER A 107 -34.68 23.17 42.94
CA SER A 107 -34.54 21.89 43.69
C SER A 107 -34.96 20.63 42.92
N GLY A 108 -34.03 19.70 42.68
CA GLY A 108 -34.38 18.34 42.25
C GLY A 108 -33.21 17.48 41.78
N VAL A 109 -32.71 16.65 42.69
CA VAL A 109 -31.68 15.61 42.52
C VAL A 109 -32.21 14.45 41.66
N GLY A 110 -31.37 13.78 40.85
CA GLY A 110 -31.61 12.37 40.48
C GLY A 110 -31.15 11.84 39.12
N ALA A 111 -30.01 11.13 39.14
CA ALA A 111 -29.68 9.85 38.50
C ALA A 111 -30.06 9.48 37.03
N ALA A 112 -29.01 9.16 36.27
CA ALA A 112 -28.80 8.08 35.30
C ALA A 112 -30.00 7.24 34.78
N THR A 113 -30.06 7.01 33.46
CA THR A 113 -29.65 5.74 32.80
C THR A 113 -30.08 5.68 31.32
N LYS A 114 -29.34 4.85 30.59
CA LYS A 114 -29.38 4.53 29.15
C LYS A 114 -30.70 3.82 28.78
N GLY A 115 -31.39 4.29 27.75
CA GLY A 115 -32.58 3.66 27.18
C GLY A 115 -32.35 3.21 25.74
N GLN A 116 -32.24 1.89 25.55
CA GLN A 116 -32.16 1.18 24.28
C GLN A 116 -33.50 0.48 24.03
N GLY A 117 -34.01 0.51 22.79
CA GLY A 117 -35.17 -0.26 22.33
C GLY A 117 -35.85 0.45 21.14
N GLY A 118 -36.25 -0.21 20.06
CA GLY A 118 -36.28 -1.63 19.71
C GLY A 118 -37.09 -1.83 18.40
N GLY A 119 -37.26 -3.10 18.01
CA GLY A 119 -38.20 -3.56 16.96
C GLY A 119 -37.59 -3.62 15.56
N GLU A 120 -37.20 -4.75 14.96
CA GLU A 120 -37.86 -6.07 14.77
C GLU A 120 -39.03 -6.00 13.79
N GLN A 121 -38.80 -6.45 12.55
CA GLN A 121 -39.73 -7.31 11.81
C GLN A 121 -39.01 -8.06 10.67
N ALA A 122 -39.23 -9.37 10.67
CA ALA A 122 -38.72 -10.35 9.75
C ALA A 122 -39.75 -10.67 8.65
N GLN A 123 -39.26 -10.99 7.45
CA GLN A 123 -39.77 -11.95 6.45
C GLN A 123 -38.93 -11.74 5.18
N GLY A 124 -38.33 -12.71 4.49
CA GLY A 124 -38.47 -14.16 4.48
C GLY A 124 -38.42 -14.62 3.01
N GLY A 125 -37.54 -15.59 2.69
CA GLY A 125 -37.51 -16.37 1.43
C GLY A 125 -36.74 -15.70 0.28
N GLY A 126 -35.62 -16.24 -0.22
CA GLY A 126 -35.52 -17.48 -1.02
C GLY A 126 -35.60 -17.06 -2.50
N ASN A 127 -34.62 -17.28 -3.38
CA ASN A 127 -33.80 -18.45 -3.67
C ASN A 127 -32.48 -17.99 -4.33
#